data_AF-A0A317HGF9-F1
#
_entry.id   AF-A0A317HGF9-F1
#
_cell.length_a   1.000
_cell.length_b   1.000
_cell.length_c   1.000
_cell.angle_alpha   90.00
_cell.angle_beta   90.00
_cell.angle_gamma   90.00
#
_symmetry.space_group_name_H-M   'P 1'
#
loop_
_entity.id
_entity.type
_entity.pdbx_description
1 polymer ?
#
loop_
_entity_poly.entity_id
_entity_poly.type
_entity_poly.pdbx_seq_one_letter_code
_entity_poly.pdbx_strand_id
1 'polypeptide(L)'
;MSETSSQLCESDCVFGQWSRVLREELNNRERTDRKLACIQDRLTLMLRKNRRNASVVDYCVSALRSADGRIPIRELEQRTGYSRGYLDRLFQQHVGLSPKVLAEIFRFQRFYRQWAAGLSYDLMKAELYDHYYDQAHFTREFRRMTGHSPQRFVREVSNEFGRRLVHRQASSR
;
A
#
# COMPACT_ATOMS: atom_id res chain seq x y z
N MET A 1 8.22 -22.85 -4.51
CA MET A 1 8.91 -21.85 -5.36
C MET A 1 10.25 -22.43 -5.82
N SER A 2 10.24 -23.44 -6.68
CA SER A 2 11.45 -24.13 -7.18
C SER A 2 11.46 -24.33 -8.69
N GLU A 3 10.55 -23.72 -9.45
CA GLU A 3 10.26 -24.14 -10.83
C GLU A 3 11.20 -23.55 -11.89
N THR A 4 12.04 -22.57 -11.57
CA THR A 4 12.93 -21.93 -12.56
C THR A 4 14.42 -22.12 -12.31
N SER A 5 14.82 -22.96 -11.35
CA SER A 5 16.22 -23.29 -11.21
C SER A 5 16.62 -24.26 -12.31
N SER A 6 17.46 -23.81 -13.24
CA SER A 6 18.10 -24.63 -14.30
C SER A 6 17.28 -24.94 -15.56
N GLN A 7 16.31 -24.10 -15.94
CA GLN A 7 15.66 -24.18 -17.26
C GLN A 7 15.95 -22.93 -18.10
N LEU A 8 16.37 -23.13 -19.35
CA LEU A 8 16.47 -22.08 -20.36
C LEU A 8 15.05 -21.71 -20.80
N CYS A 9 14.57 -20.56 -20.37
CA CYS A 9 13.29 -20.00 -20.78
C CYS A 9 13.52 -18.86 -21.79
N GLU A 10 12.63 -18.70 -22.76
CA GLU A 10 12.66 -17.51 -23.61
C GLU A 10 12.54 -16.26 -22.74
N SER A 11 13.39 -15.26 -23.00
CA SER A 11 13.43 -14.05 -22.19
C SER A 11 12.09 -13.30 -22.15
N ASP A 12 11.22 -13.50 -23.15
CA ASP A 12 9.89 -12.88 -23.23
C ASP A 12 8.91 -13.44 -22.20
N CYS A 13 9.07 -14.70 -21.82
CA CYS A 13 8.25 -15.28 -20.76
C CYS A 13 8.52 -14.64 -19.40
N VAL A 14 9.74 -14.15 -19.17
CA VAL A 14 10.14 -13.55 -17.89
C VAL A 14 10.04 -12.03 -17.91
N PHE A 15 10.45 -11.39 -19.02
CA PHE A 15 10.60 -9.95 -19.11
C PHE A 15 9.62 -9.27 -20.10
N GLY A 16 8.82 -10.06 -20.83
CA GLY A 16 7.77 -9.57 -21.71
C GLY A 16 8.28 -8.56 -22.74
N GLN A 17 7.62 -7.40 -22.80
CA GLN A 17 7.98 -6.36 -23.76
C GLN A 17 9.40 -5.82 -23.58
N TRP A 18 9.95 -5.88 -22.36
CA TRP A 18 11.30 -5.38 -22.11
C TRP A 18 12.36 -6.19 -22.87
N SER A 19 12.21 -7.51 -22.98
CA SER A 19 13.16 -8.34 -23.71
C SER A 19 13.05 -8.17 -25.22
N ARG A 20 11.87 -7.90 -25.78
CA ARG A 20 11.74 -7.56 -27.21
C ARG A 20 12.54 -6.31 -27.56
N VAL A 21 12.34 -5.23 -26.80
CA VAL A 21 13.06 -3.95 -26.99
C VAL A 21 14.56 -4.15 -26.81
N LEU A 22 14.97 -4.88 -25.77
CA LEU A 22 16.39 -5.16 -25.54
C LEU A 22 17.01 -5.98 -26.68
N ARG A 23 16.32 -6.97 -27.23
CA ARG A 23 16.85 -7.77 -28.35
C ARG A 23 17.04 -6.95 -29.62
N GLU A 24 16.12 -6.04 -29.93
CA GLU A 24 16.27 -5.10 -31.04
C GLU A 24 17.53 -4.23 -30.86
N GLU A 25 17.74 -3.67 -29.66
CA GLU A 25 18.95 -2.89 -29.34
C GLU A 25 20.24 -3.72 -29.41
N LEU A 26 20.19 -5.00 -29.03
CA LEU A 26 21.34 -5.91 -29.07
C LEU A 26 21.69 -6.37 -30.48
N ASN A 27 20.70 -6.58 -31.35
CA ASN A 27 20.92 -6.98 -32.74
C ASN A 27 21.65 -5.90 -33.54
N ASN A 28 21.45 -4.63 -33.18
CA ASN A 28 22.13 -3.49 -33.80
C ASN A 28 23.59 -3.30 -33.36
N ARG A 29 24.11 -4.15 -32.47
CA ARG A 29 25.49 -4.05 -31.96
C ARG A 29 26.30 -5.26 -32.42
N GLU A 30 27.40 -5.05 -33.13
CA GLU A 30 28.17 -6.17 -33.70
C GLU A 30 29.10 -6.85 -32.68
N ARG A 31 29.61 -6.09 -31.70
CA ARG A 31 30.60 -6.60 -30.74
C ARG A 31 29.98 -7.13 -29.45
N THR A 32 30.44 -8.30 -29.01
CA THR A 32 29.98 -8.98 -27.78
C THR A 32 30.16 -8.13 -26.53
N ASP A 33 31.28 -7.41 -26.40
CA ASP A 33 31.52 -6.53 -25.24
C ASP A 33 30.48 -5.40 -25.14
N ARG A 34 30.03 -4.87 -26.29
CA ARG A 34 29.00 -3.82 -26.35
C ARG A 34 27.59 -4.35 -26.09
N LYS A 35 27.33 -5.61 -26.44
CA LYS A 35 26.09 -6.31 -26.07
C LYS A 35 26.03 -6.54 -24.56
N LEU A 36 27.11 -7.06 -23.96
CA LEU A 36 27.18 -7.29 -22.51
C LEU A 36 26.98 -6.01 -21.71
N ALA A 37 27.68 -4.93 -22.07
CA ALA A 37 27.52 -3.62 -21.43
C ALA A 37 26.08 -3.10 -21.52
N CYS A 38 25.42 -3.26 -22.68
CA CYS A 38 24.01 -2.90 -22.87
C CYS A 38 23.08 -3.59 -21.86
N ILE A 39 23.23 -4.91 -21.72
CA ILE A 39 22.41 -5.73 -20.84
C ILE A 39 22.65 -5.29 -19.39
N GLN A 40 23.92 -5.14 -18.99
CA GLN A 40 24.29 -4.71 -17.65
C GLN A 40 23.70 -3.34 -17.30
N ASP A 41 23.84 -2.36 -18.18
CA ASP A 41 23.28 -1.02 -17.98
C ASP A 41 21.76 -1.08 -17.82
N ARG A 42 21.09 -1.86 -18.68
CA ARG A 42 19.62 -1.94 -18.68
C ARG A 42 19.09 -2.63 -17.43
N LEU A 43 19.69 -3.75 -17.02
CA LEU A 43 19.36 -4.44 -15.78
C LEU A 43 19.62 -3.56 -14.57
N THR A 44 20.73 -2.82 -14.56
CA THR A 44 21.07 -1.88 -13.48
C THR A 44 20.03 -0.76 -13.37
N LEU A 45 19.59 -0.20 -14.49
CA LEU A 45 18.51 0.80 -14.51
C LEU A 45 17.19 0.23 -14.00
N MET A 46 16.84 -1.01 -14.38
CA MET A 46 15.65 -1.68 -13.86
C MET A 46 15.71 -1.86 -12.33
N LEU A 47 16.82 -2.35 -11.81
CA LEU A 47 17.01 -2.56 -10.37
C LEU A 47 16.91 -1.24 -9.60
N ARG A 48 17.56 -0.17 -10.10
CA ARG A 48 17.49 1.17 -9.50
C ARG A 48 16.06 1.71 -9.50
N LYS A 49 15.32 1.57 -10.61
CA LYS A 49 13.93 2.00 -10.70
C LYS A 49 13.04 1.25 -9.72
N ASN A 50 13.19 -0.08 -9.63
CA ASN A 50 12.39 -0.88 -8.70
C ASN A 50 12.66 -0.51 -7.24
N ARG A 51 13.93 -0.29 -6.86
CA ARG A 51 14.30 0.20 -5.53
C ARG A 51 13.69 1.57 -5.22
N ARG A 52 13.76 2.51 -6.16
CA ARG A 52 13.13 3.84 -6.00
C ARG A 52 11.62 3.74 -5.85
N ASN A 53 10.97 2.87 -6.63
CA ASN A 53 9.53 2.65 -6.53
C ASN A 53 9.15 2.09 -5.15
N ALA A 54 9.89 1.09 -4.66
CA ALA A 54 9.70 0.55 -3.31
C ALA A 54 9.87 1.64 -2.25
N SER A 55 10.92 2.48 -2.33
CA SER A 55 11.12 3.56 -1.35
C SER A 55 10.00 4.60 -1.38
N VAL A 56 9.39 4.87 -2.54
CA VAL A 56 8.23 5.78 -2.65
C VAL A 56 7.01 5.17 -1.98
N VAL A 57 6.78 3.87 -2.19
CA VAL A 57 5.69 3.14 -1.52
C VAL A 57 5.90 3.15 -0.01
N ASP A 58 7.10 2.81 0.48
CA ASP A 58 7.43 2.82 1.90
C ASP A 58 7.21 4.20 2.54
N TYR A 59 7.64 5.27 1.84
CA TYR A 59 7.38 6.64 2.25
C TYR A 59 5.89 6.93 2.39
N CYS A 60 5.10 6.61 1.35
CA CYS A 60 3.65 6.84 1.36
C CYS A 60 2.95 6.03 2.45
N VAL A 61 3.33 4.76 2.65
CA VAL A 61 2.80 3.91 3.72
C VAL A 61 3.11 4.50 5.09
N SER A 62 4.35 4.97 5.29
CA SER A 62 4.77 5.63 6.53
C SER A 62 4.01 6.92 6.78
N ALA A 63 3.83 7.76 5.76
CA ALA A 63 3.06 9.00 5.85
C ALA A 63 1.60 8.72 6.21
N LEU A 64 0.95 7.81 5.47
CA LEU A 64 -0.43 7.40 5.73
C LEU A 64 -0.61 6.84 7.14
N ARG A 65 0.31 6.01 7.61
CA ARG A 65 0.27 5.43 8.96
C ARG A 65 0.45 6.50 10.03
N SER A 66 1.43 7.39 9.87
CA SER A 66 1.74 8.44 10.85
C SER A 66 0.60 9.43 11.02
N ALA A 67 -0.22 9.62 9.99
CA ALA A 67 -1.39 10.47 10.02
C ALA A 67 -2.70 9.72 10.33
N ASP A 68 -2.65 8.45 10.77
CA ASP A 68 -3.84 7.61 10.98
C ASP A 68 -4.81 7.62 9.76
N GLY A 69 -4.25 7.68 8.55
CA GLY A 69 -4.97 7.73 7.29
C GLY A 69 -5.63 9.08 6.97
N ARG A 70 -5.36 10.16 7.70
CA ARG A 70 -5.96 11.49 7.46
C ARG A 70 -5.41 12.22 6.22
N ILE A 71 -4.19 11.88 5.80
CA ILE A 71 -3.55 12.54 4.66
C ILE A 71 -4.36 12.25 3.38
N PRO A 72 -4.83 13.28 2.65
CA PRO A 72 -5.51 13.09 1.39
C PRO A 72 -4.52 12.62 0.32
N ILE A 73 -4.98 11.79 -0.63
CA ILE A 73 -4.12 11.26 -1.70
C ILE A 73 -3.48 12.38 -2.53
N ARG A 74 -4.17 13.51 -2.70
CA ARG A 74 -3.64 14.70 -3.38
C ARG A 74 -2.38 15.26 -2.71
N GLU A 75 -2.27 15.18 -1.38
CA GLU A 75 -1.08 15.60 -0.67
C GLU A 75 0.08 14.61 -0.91
N LEU A 76 -0.20 13.31 -1.01
CA LEU A 76 0.82 12.33 -1.43
C LEU A 76 1.32 12.61 -2.85
N GLU A 77 0.43 13.00 -3.78
CA GLU A 77 0.83 13.41 -5.12
C GLU A 77 1.79 14.61 -5.09
N GLN A 78 1.47 15.63 -4.27
CA GLN A 78 2.32 16.82 -4.10
C GLN A 78 3.67 16.48 -3.47
N ARG A 79 3.68 15.65 -2.41
CA ARG A 79 4.90 15.30 -1.67
C ARG A 79 5.85 14.40 -2.45
N THR A 80 5.29 13.54 -3.31
CA THR A 80 6.09 12.58 -4.09
C THR A 80 6.38 13.06 -5.52
N GLY A 81 5.61 14.04 -6.02
CA GLY A 81 5.66 14.49 -7.41
C GLY A 81 5.05 13.49 -8.40
N TYR A 82 4.40 12.43 -7.93
CA TYR A 82 3.77 11.42 -8.78
C TYR A 82 2.26 11.59 -8.85
N SER A 83 1.69 11.35 -10.03
CA SER A 83 0.24 11.36 -10.21
C SER A 83 -0.42 10.21 -9.44
N ARG A 84 -1.70 10.40 -9.11
CA ARG A 84 -2.52 9.38 -8.46
C ARG A 84 -2.51 8.05 -9.19
N GLY A 85 -2.66 8.04 -10.51
CA GLY A 85 -2.65 6.80 -11.30
C GLY A 85 -1.31 6.06 -11.22
N TYR A 86 -0.20 6.79 -11.12
CA TYR A 86 1.11 6.17 -10.91
C TYR A 86 1.24 5.61 -9.49
N LEU A 87 0.81 6.36 -8.47
CA LEU A 87 0.78 5.89 -7.09
C LEU A 87 -0.09 4.65 -6.94
N ASP A 88 -1.29 4.63 -7.52
CA ASP A 88 -2.20 3.47 -7.53
C ASP A 88 -1.51 2.24 -8.15
N ARG A 89 -0.82 2.41 -9.29
CA ARG A 89 -0.07 1.32 -9.93
C ARG A 89 1.06 0.81 -9.06
N LEU A 90 1.86 1.70 -8.47
CA LEU A 90 2.96 1.31 -7.58
C LEU A 90 2.43 0.54 -6.37
N PHE A 91 1.39 1.05 -5.74
CA PHE A 91 0.75 0.42 -4.61
C PHE A 91 0.16 -0.95 -4.96
N GLN A 92 -0.46 -1.10 -6.13
CA GLN A 92 -0.93 -2.41 -6.59
C GLN A 92 0.22 -3.41 -6.77
N GLN A 93 1.38 -2.96 -7.22
CA GLN A 93 2.57 -3.82 -7.43
C GLN A 93 3.28 -4.21 -6.13
N HIS A 94 3.32 -3.31 -5.14
CA HIS A 94 4.13 -3.50 -3.92
C HIS A 94 3.31 -3.86 -2.67
N VAL A 95 2.06 -3.38 -2.56
CA VAL A 95 1.17 -3.57 -1.40
C VAL A 95 -0.03 -4.45 -1.76
N GLY A 96 -0.45 -4.45 -3.03
CA GLY A 96 -1.65 -5.16 -3.50
C GLY A 96 -2.97 -4.42 -3.26
N LEU A 97 -2.91 -3.21 -2.68
CA LEU A 97 -4.05 -2.35 -2.38
C LEU A 97 -3.74 -0.92 -2.81
N SER A 98 -4.74 -0.14 -3.24
CA SER A 98 -4.54 1.29 -3.51
C SER A 98 -4.17 2.10 -2.25
N PRO A 99 -3.48 3.25 -2.39
CA PRO A 99 -3.20 4.16 -1.29
C PRO A 99 -4.48 4.58 -0.54
N LYS A 100 -5.57 4.77 -1.29
CA LYS A 100 -6.88 5.14 -0.72
C LYS A 100 -7.39 4.05 0.21
N VAL A 101 -7.40 2.79 -0.22
CA VAL A 101 -7.84 1.66 0.61
C VAL A 101 -6.95 1.52 1.84
N LEU A 102 -5.64 1.72 1.71
CA LEU A 102 -4.75 1.66 2.88
C LEU A 102 -5.04 2.79 3.89
N ALA A 103 -5.35 4.00 3.41
CA ALA A 103 -5.77 5.11 4.27
C ALA A 103 -7.07 4.78 5.05
N GLU A 104 -8.04 4.16 4.37
CA GLU A 104 -9.29 3.69 4.99
C GLU A 104 -9.02 2.66 6.08
N ILE A 105 -8.10 1.72 5.85
CA ILE A 105 -7.66 0.73 6.84
C ILE A 105 -7.06 1.41 8.07
N PHE A 106 -6.18 2.41 7.90
CA PHE A 106 -5.59 3.11 9.04
C PHE A 106 -6.63 3.91 9.85
N ARG A 107 -7.58 4.57 9.19
CA ARG A 107 -8.70 5.25 9.88
C ARG A 107 -9.58 4.25 10.64
N PHE A 108 -9.86 3.09 10.07
CA PHE A 108 -10.59 2.03 10.78
C PHE A 108 -9.80 1.47 11.97
N GLN A 109 -8.48 1.28 11.83
CA GLN A 109 -7.62 0.87 12.93
C GLN A 109 -7.65 1.88 14.08
N ARG A 110 -7.74 3.19 13.80
CA ARG A 110 -7.96 4.24 14.82
C ARG A 110 -9.23 3.96 15.62
N PHE A 111 -10.37 3.80 14.95
CA PHE A 111 -11.64 3.45 15.59
C PHE A 111 -11.50 2.16 16.42
N TYR A 112 -10.94 1.11 15.82
CA TYR A 112 -10.87 -0.21 16.46
C TYR A 112 -10.01 -0.17 17.73
N ARG A 113 -8.90 0.56 17.76
CA ARG A 113 -8.06 0.74 18.96
C ARG A 113 -8.83 1.40 20.11
N GLN A 114 -9.58 2.46 19.81
CA GLN A 114 -10.39 3.16 20.82
C GLN A 114 -11.52 2.28 21.35
N TRP A 115 -12.20 1.57 20.45
CA TRP A 115 -13.27 0.65 20.81
C TRP A 115 -12.76 -0.55 21.61
N ALA A 116 -11.60 -1.11 21.25
CA ALA A 116 -10.88 -2.14 21.99
C ALA A 116 -10.48 -1.70 23.40
N ALA A 117 -10.17 -0.42 23.59
CA ALA A 117 -9.90 0.18 24.91
C ALA A 117 -11.19 0.41 25.75
N GLY A 118 -12.36 0.03 25.24
CA GLY A 118 -13.63 0.14 25.96
C GLY A 118 -14.32 1.49 25.84
N LEU A 119 -13.83 2.40 24.99
CA LEU A 119 -14.50 3.68 24.76
C LEU A 119 -15.86 3.48 24.07
N SER A 120 -16.86 4.22 24.52
CA SER A 120 -18.17 4.23 23.89
C SER A 120 -18.13 5.01 22.57
N TYR A 121 -19.04 4.67 21.65
CA TYR A 121 -19.11 5.37 20.36
C TYR A 121 -19.31 6.88 20.52
N ASP A 122 -20.07 7.30 21.53
CA ASP A 122 -20.33 8.72 21.78
C ASP A 122 -19.09 9.51 22.18
N LEU A 123 -18.12 8.87 22.84
CA LEU A 123 -16.85 9.50 23.19
C LEU A 123 -15.87 9.51 22.01
N MET A 124 -15.91 8.50 21.14
CA MET A 124 -15.01 8.38 19.98
C MET A 124 -15.44 9.23 18.78
N LYS A 125 -16.75 9.45 18.58
CA LYS A 125 -17.29 9.97 17.31
C LYS A 125 -16.75 11.34 16.91
N ALA A 126 -16.53 12.26 17.85
CA ALA A 126 -16.06 13.60 17.53
C ALA A 126 -14.67 13.57 16.90
N GLU A 127 -13.72 12.92 17.59
CA GLU A 127 -12.35 12.78 17.10
C GLU A 127 -12.27 12.00 15.78
N LEU A 128 -13.07 10.95 15.65
CA LEU A 128 -13.13 10.17 14.42
C LEU A 128 -13.65 11.02 13.26
N TYR A 129 -14.67 11.87 13.46
CA TYR A 129 -15.20 12.71 12.39
C TYR A 129 -14.16 13.69 11.86
N ASP A 130 -13.20 14.14 12.67
CA ASP A 130 -12.09 14.99 12.21
C ASP A 130 -11.16 14.29 11.20
N HIS A 131 -11.28 12.96 11.04
CA HIS A 131 -10.52 12.18 10.07
C HIS A 131 -11.26 12.00 8.74
N TYR A 132 -12.47 12.53 8.64
CA TYR A 132 -13.35 12.43 7.48
C TYR A 132 -13.83 13.82 7.06
N TYR A 133 -14.27 13.94 5.82
CA TYR A 133 -14.84 15.19 5.32
C TYR A 133 -16.14 15.54 6.06
N ASP A 134 -16.98 14.53 6.32
CA ASP A 134 -18.22 14.67 7.07
C ASP A 134 -18.64 13.30 7.66
N GLN A 135 -19.69 13.31 8.49
CA GLN A 135 -20.26 12.11 9.10
C GLN A 135 -20.82 11.10 8.07
N ALA A 136 -21.34 11.58 6.94
CA ALA A 136 -21.88 10.72 5.89
C ALA A 136 -20.77 9.97 5.13
N HIS A 137 -19.61 10.60 4.95
CA HIS A 137 -18.41 10.02 4.39
C HIS A 137 -17.86 8.94 5.32
N PHE A 138 -17.74 9.25 6.62
CA PHE A 138 -17.40 8.26 7.64
C PHE A 138 -18.33 7.04 7.61
N THR A 139 -19.64 7.26 7.67
CA THR A 139 -20.61 6.16 7.74
C THR A 139 -20.58 5.28 6.48
N ARG A 140 -20.43 5.88 5.30
CA ARG A 140 -20.32 5.14 4.02
C ARG A 140 -19.05 4.31 3.97
N GLU A 141 -17.91 4.90 4.33
CA GLU A 141 -16.63 4.20 4.38
C GLU A 141 -16.65 3.04 5.39
N PHE A 142 -17.15 3.30 6.59
CA PHE A 142 -17.25 2.31 7.65
C PHE A 142 -18.15 1.13 7.26
N ARG A 143 -19.29 1.41 6.63
CA ARG A 143 -20.18 0.37 6.08
C ARG A 143 -19.51 -0.45 4.99
N ARG A 144 -18.79 0.19 4.07
CA ARG A 144 -18.06 -0.53 3.02
C ARG A 144 -17.00 -1.46 3.62
N MET A 145 -16.35 -1.06 4.73
CA MET A 145 -15.36 -1.90 5.40
C MET A 145 -15.95 -3.02 6.25
N THR A 146 -17.05 -2.77 6.96
CA THR A 146 -17.55 -3.67 8.01
C THR A 146 -18.89 -4.31 7.71
N GLY A 147 -19.63 -3.84 6.70
CA GLY A 147 -21.02 -4.20 6.44
C GLY A 147 -22.04 -3.50 7.35
N HIS A 148 -21.61 -2.81 8.43
CA HIS A 148 -22.50 -2.21 9.42
C HIS A 148 -22.29 -0.69 9.54
N SER A 149 -23.30 0.03 10.02
CA SER A 149 -23.05 1.39 10.51
C SER A 149 -22.22 1.34 11.80
N PRO A 150 -21.44 2.39 12.12
CA PRO A 150 -20.63 2.42 13.35
C PRO A 150 -21.40 2.09 14.62
N GLN A 151 -22.58 2.71 14.81
CA GLN A 151 -23.45 2.44 15.97
C GLN A 151 -24.00 1.01 16.01
N ARG A 152 -24.25 0.41 14.84
CA ARG A 152 -24.72 -0.97 14.75
C ARG A 152 -23.58 -1.94 15.06
N PHE A 153 -22.40 -1.68 14.51
CA PHE A 153 -21.18 -2.44 14.74
C PHE A 153 -20.85 -2.54 16.23
N VAL A 154 -20.81 -1.41 16.95
CA VAL A 154 -20.49 -1.39 18.39
C VAL A 154 -21.51 -2.16 19.24
N ARG A 155 -22.77 -2.25 18.80
CA ARG A 155 -23.85 -2.96 19.51
C ARG A 155 -23.89 -4.45 19.22
N GLU A 156 -23.70 -4.82 17.96
CA GLU A 156 -23.91 -6.19 17.48
C GLU A 156 -22.63 -7.04 17.46
N VAL A 157 -21.46 -6.41 17.33
CA VAL A 157 -20.20 -7.13 17.21
C VAL A 157 -19.55 -7.30 18.59
N SER A 158 -19.31 -8.55 18.99
CA SER A 158 -18.55 -8.85 20.20
C SER A 158 -17.10 -8.37 20.07
N ASN A 159 -16.61 -7.65 21.08
CA ASN A 159 -15.24 -7.12 21.11
C ASN A 159 -14.28 -7.93 21.99
N GLU A 160 -14.49 -9.23 22.12
CA GLU A 160 -13.66 -10.06 23.01
C GLU A 160 -12.17 -10.03 22.62
N PHE A 161 -11.89 -10.07 21.32
CA PHE A 161 -10.52 -9.97 20.78
C PHE A 161 -9.86 -8.61 21.08
N GLY A 162 -10.57 -7.50 20.86
CA GLY A 162 -10.02 -6.17 21.10
C GLY A 162 -9.64 -5.96 22.56
N ARG A 163 -10.49 -6.40 23.50
CA ARG A 163 -10.20 -6.31 24.95
C ARG A 163 -8.93 -7.08 25.32
N ARG A 164 -8.74 -8.28 24.77
CA ARG A 164 -7.53 -9.10 24.99
C ARG A 164 -6.27 -8.46 24.38
N LEU A 165 -6.38 -7.80 23.22
CA LEU A 165 -5.25 -7.12 22.57
C LEU A 165 -4.71 -5.97 23.41
N VAL A 166 -5.59 -5.19 24.06
CA VAL A 166 -5.19 -4.06 24.92
C VAL A 166 -4.43 -4.54 26.16
N HIS A 167 -4.88 -5.64 26.79
CA HIS A 167 -4.21 -6.18 27.98
C HIS A 167 -2.79 -6.70 27.72
N ARG A 168 -2.51 -7.24 26.52
CA ARG A 168 -1.16 -7.68 26.15
C ARG A 168 -0.18 -6.53 25.94
N GLN A 169 -0.65 -5.39 25.42
CA GLN A 169 0.21 -4.22 25.18
C GLN A 169 0.55 -3.47 26.48
N ALA A 170 -0.29 -3.57 27.51
CA ALA A 170 -0.04 -2.99 28.83
C ALA A 170 1.00 -3.78 29.66
N SER A 171 1.22 -5.06 29.38
CA SER A 171 2.19 -5.92 30.11
C SER A 171 3.61 -5.92 29.51
N SER A 172 3.85 -5.13 28.45
CA SER A 172 5.15 -5.05 27.75
C SER A 172 5.80 -3.65 27.86
N ARG A 173 5.36 -2.85 28.83
CA ARG A 173 5.97 -1.59 29.25
C ARG A 173 6.37 -1.69 30.72
#